data_AF-A0A062VD14-F1
#
_entry.id   AF-A0A062VD14-F1
#
_cell.length_a   1.000
_cell.length_b   1.000
_cell.length_c   1.000
_cell.angle_alpha   90.00
_cell.angle_beta   90.00
_cell.angle_gamma   90.00
#
_symmetry.space_group_name_H-M   'P 1'
#
loop_
_entity.id
_entity.type
_entity.pdbx_description
1 polymer ?
#
loop_
_entity_poly.entity_id
_entity_poly.type
_entity_poly.pdbx_seq_one_letter_code
_entity_poly.pdbx_strand_id
1 'polypeptide(L)' 'MELISIKIDAPPDSNIALGQTHFIKTAEDLYESLITSVPGIKFELAFCQASGKCLIRWE' A
#
# COMPACT_ATOMS: atom_id res chain seq x y z
N MET A 1 -11.46 -15.35 18.78
CA MET A 1 -11.05 -14.99 17.41
C MET A 1 -12.31 -14.64 16.66
N GLU A 2 -12.37 -13.45 16.09
CA GLU A 2 -13.53 -12.97 15.33
C GLU A 2 -13.13 -12.87 13.86
N LEU A 3 -13.99 -13.34 12.96
CA LEU A 3 -13.78 -13.21 11.51
C LEU A 3 -14.57 -12.01 11.02
N ILE A 4 -13.86 -11.04 10.44
CA ILE A 4 -14.44 -9.82 9.90
C ILE A 4 -14.22 -9.84 8.39
N SER A 5 -15.30 -9.65 7.63
CA SER A 5 -15.24 -9.48 6.18
C SER A 5 -15.22 -7.99 5.86
N ILE A 6 -14.19 -7.55 5.15
CA ILE A 6 -14.05 -6.17 4.67
C ILE A 6 -14.07 -6.19 3.14
N LYS A 7 -15.01 -5.45 2.55
CA LYS A 7 -15.05 -5.23 1.12
C LYS A 7 -14.04 -4.14 0.76
N ILE A 8 -13.26 -4.35 -0.29
CA ILE A 8 -12.34 -3.34 -0.82
C ILE A 8 -13.02 -2.71 -2.02
N ASP A 9 -13.30 -1.41 -1.91
CA ASP A 9 -13.86 -0.62 -3.00
C ASP A 9 -12.71 0.07 -3.75
N ALA A 10 -12.53 -0.32 -5.01
CA ALA A 10 -11.53 0.26 -5.91
C ALA A 10 -12.24 1.02 -7.04
N PRO A 11 -11.60 2.06 -7.61
CA PRO A 11 -12.08 2.68 -8.84
C PRO A 11 -12.23 1.65 -9.98
N PRO A 12 -13.19 1.87 -10.91
CA PRO A 12 -13.28 1.06 -12.13
C PRO A 12 -11.95 1.03 -12.88
N ASP A 13 -11.64 -0.10 -13.50
CA ASP A 13 -10.41 -0.32 -14.29
C ASP A 13 -9.08 -0.16 -13.50
N SER A 14 -9.13 -0.28 -12.18
CA SER A 14 -7.93 -0.35 -11.32
C SER A 14 -7.63 -1.79 -10.88
N ASN A 15 -6.35 -2.07 -10.63
CA ASN A 15 -5.89 -3.32 -10.04
C ASN A 15 -5.48 -3.07 -8.59
N ILE A 16 -5.74 -4.04 -7.70
CA ILE A 16 -5.34 -3.97 -6.30
C ILE A 16 -4.30 -5.06 -6.02
N ALA A 17 -3.22 -4.67 -5.35
CA ALA A 17 -2.23 -5.57 -4.77
C ALA A 17 -2.22 -5.36 -3.25
N LEU A 18 -2.41 -6.45 -2.48
CA LEU A 18 -2.32 -6.44 -1.03
C LEU A 18 -1.13 -7.29 -0.58
N GLY A 19 -0.39 -6.81 0.40
CA GLY A 19 0.76 -7.51 0.95
C GLY A 19 0.96 -7.20 2.42
N GLN A 20 1.76 -8.03 3.07
CA GLN A 20 2.23 -7.82 4.44
C GLN A 20 3.71 -7.43 4.39
N THR A 21 4.07 -6.37 5.09
CA THR A 21 5.45 -5.92 5.21
C THR A 21 5.74 -5.43 6.64
N HIS A 22 6.97 -5.01 6.87
CA HIS A 22 7.46 -4.40 8.10
C HIS A 22 8.46 -3.31 7.76
N PHE A 23 8.80 -2.47 8.75
CA PHE A 23 9.73 -1.35 8.62
C PHE A 23 9.23 -0.16 7.78
N ILE A 24 9.44 1.05 8.32
CA ILE A 24 8.84 2.29 7.79
C ILE A 24 9.33 2.65 6.38
N LYS A 25 10.53 2.20 6.00
CA LYS A 25 11.12 2.44 4.69
C LYS A 25 10.35 1.77 3.54
N THR A 26 9.48 0.80 3.84
CA THR A 26 8.68 0.11 2.81
C THR A 26 7.86 1.08 1.94
N ALA A 27 7.35 2.19 2.51
CA ALA A 27 6.58 3.16 1.74
C ALA A 27 7.43 3.76 0.59
N GLU A 28 8.62 4.27 0.92
CA GLU A 28 9.58 4.83 -0.05
C GLU A 28 10.10 3.75 -1.01
N ASP A 29 10.53 2.60 -0.50
CA ASP A 29 11.13 1.54 -1.32
C ASP A 29 10.14 0.99 -2.38
N LEU A 30 8.86 0.83 -2.02
CA LEU A 30 7.83 0.41 -2.97
C LEU A 30 7.47 1.52 -3.96
N TYR A 31 7.38 2.77 -3.50
CA TYR A 31 7.16 3.90 -4.41
C TYR A 31 8.26 3.97 -5.48
N GLU A 32 9.53 3.90 -5.05
CA GLU A 32 10.69 3.89 -5.94
C GLU A 32 10.69 2.68 -6.88
N SER A 33 10.38 1.48 -6.35
CA SER A 33 10.29 0.27 -7.15
C SER A 33 9.22 0.38 -8.25
N LEU A 34 8.05 0.95 -7.94
CA LEU A 34 6.95 1.09 -8.88
C LEU A 34 7.25 2.14 -9.95
N ILE A 35 7.71 3.34 -9.56
CA ILE A 35 7.98 4.43 -10.52
C ILE A 35 9.14 4.10 -11.47
N THR A 36 10.09 3.28 -11.03
CA THR A 36 11.21 2.81 -11.86
C THR A 36 10.88 1.60 -12.73
N SER A 37 9.83 0.83 -12.39
CA SER A 37 9.44 -0.36 -13.14
C SER A 37 8.70 -0.05 -14.44
N VAL A 38 7.84 0.97 -14.44
CA VAL A 38 7.01 1.34 -15.62
C VAL A 38 6.99 2.87 -15.78
N PRO A 39 7.55 3.42 -16.87
CA PRO A 39 7.47 4.85 -17.14
C PRO A 39 6.03 5.36 -17.19
N GLY A 40 5.72 6.36 -16.36
CA GLY A 40 4.40 6.99 -16.33
C GLY A 40 3.30 6.20 -15.61
N ILE A 41 3.66 5.16 -14.83
CA ILE A 41 2.72 4.40 -14.01
C ILE A 41 1.86 5.32 -13.13
N LYS A 42 0.58 4.96 -12.99
CA LYS A 42 -0.36 5.58 -12.06
C LYS A 42 -0.69 4.56 -10.99
N PHE A 43 -0.38 4.89 -9.75
CA PHE A 43 -0.66 4.05 -8.60
C PHE A 43 -0.88 4.93 -7.37
N GLU A 44 -1.49 4.34 -6.36
CA GLU A 44 -1.53 4.86 -5.00
C GLU A 44 -0.96 3.77 -4.09
N LEU A 45 -0.16 4.17 -3.10
CA LEU A 45 0.43 3.26 -2.13
C LEU A 45 -0.01 3.64 -0.73
N ALA A 46 -0.42 2.66 0.08
CA ALA A 46 -0.71 2.84 1.49
C ALA A 46 -0.03 1.76 2.35
N PHE A 47 0.59 2.17 3.46
CA PHE A 47 1.28 1.29 4.40
C PHE A 47 0.83 1.58 5.84
N CYS A 48 0.31 0.56 6.52
CA CYS A 48 -0.10 0.66 7.93
C CYS A 48 1.10 0.48 8.86
N GLN A 49 1.59 1.58 9.45
CA GLN A 49 2.64 1.52 10.46
C GLN A 49 2.11 0.77 11.70
N ALA A 50 2.70 -0.38 12.03
CA ALA A 50 2.20 -1.24 13.11
C ALA A 50 2.63 -0.79 14.53
N SER A 51 3.53 0.19 14.66
CA SER A 51 4.08 0.62 15.94
C SER A 51 4.38 2.12 15.99
N GLY A 52 4.67 2.65 17.17
CA GLY A 52 4.95 4.07 17.36
C GLY A 52 3.69 4.92 17.18
N LYS A 53 3.68 5.81 16.18
CA LYS A 53 2.52 6.68 15.91
C LYS A 53 1.34 5.96 15.25
N CYS A 54 1.53 4.72 14.78
CA CYS A 54 0.50 3.88 14.17
C CYS A 54 -0.31 4.57 13.06
N LEU A 55 0.39 5.26 12.15
CA LEU A 55 -0.22 6.01 11.05
C LEU A 55 -0.30 5.17 9.78
N ILE A 56 -1.28 5.48 8.94
CA ILE A 56 -1.24 5.10 7.52
C ILE A 56 -0.25 6.05 6.84
N ARG A 57 0.78 5.49 6.21
CA ARG A 57 1.71 6.20 5.32
C ARG A 57 1.23 6.04 3.90
N TRP A 58 1.35 7.10 3.11
CA TRP A 58 0.97 7.10 1.71
C TRP A 58 2.04 7.82 0.90
N GLU A 59 2.28 7.34 -0.31
CA GLU A 59 3.19 7.91 -1.31
C GLU A 59 2.51 7.94 -2.68
#